data_AF-A0A6B3GT03-F1
#
_entry.id   AF-A0A6B3GT03-F1
#
_cell.length_a   1.000
_cell.length_b   1.000
_cell.length_c   1.000
_cell.angle_alpha   90.00
_cell.angle_beta   90.00
_cell.angle_gamma   90.00
#
_symmetry.space_group_name_H-M   'P 1'
#
loop_
_entity.id
_entity.type
_entity.pdbx_description
1 polymer ?
#
loop_
_entity_poly.entity_id
_entity_poly.type
_entity_poly.pdbx_seq_one_letter_code
_entity_poly.pdbx_strand_id
1 'polypeptide(L)'
;ADADAFADLRARALAPLQTLPAATARRLEETLRAWLLHQGRRDEVAAALFVHPQTVRYRMSQLRQLFPDLASPHQVLELTLAVGLRVS
;
A
#
# COMPACT_ATOMS: atom_id res chain seq x y z
N ALA A 1 -11.88 19.70 8.50
CA ALA A 1 -12.84 19.24 7.47
C ALA A 1 -12.15 18.35 6.46
N ASP A 2 -11.36 18.87 5.52
CA ASP A 2 -10.72 18.03 4.49
C ASP A 2 -9.65 17.07 5.06
N ALA A 3 -8.88 17.53 6.04
CA ALA A 3 -7.87 16.71 6.72
C ALA A 3 -8.50 15.53 7.50
N ASP A 4 -9.64 15.77 8.15
CA ASP A 4 -10.36 14.74 8.91
C ASP A 4 -10.98 13.71 7.95
N ALA A 5 -11.61 14.17 6.87
CA ALA A 5 -12.15 13.30 5.82
C ALA A 5 -11.04 12.44 5.17
N PHE A 6 -9.85 12.99 5.00
CA PHE A 6 -8.71 12.25 4.51
C PHE A 6 -8.17 11.23 5.53
N ALA A 7 -8.07 11.61 6.81
CA ALA A 7 -7.67 10.70 7.87
C ALA A 7 -8.64 9.51 7.97
N ASP A 8 -9.95 9.77 7.86
CA ASP A 8 -11.00 8.74 7.83
C ASP A 8 -10.88 7.84 6.59
N LEU A 9 -10.63 8.41 5.42
CA LEU A 9 -10.36 7.66 4.19
C LEU A 9 -9.16 6.73 4.40
N ARG A 10 -8.03 7.27 4.87
CA ARG A 10 -6.81 6.51 5.10
C ARG A 10 -7.03 5.40 6.12
N ALA A 11 -7.72 5.70 7.22
CA ALA A 11 -8.01 4.73 8.27
C ALA A 11 -8.85 3.56 7.73
N ARG A 12 -9.90 3.84 6.95
CA ARG A 12 -10.75 2.81 6.34
C ARG A 12 -10.00 2.02 5.26
N ALA A 13 -9.32 2.71 4.34
CA ALA A 13 -8.63 2.09 3.22
C ALA A 13 -7.47 1.17 3.66
N LEU A 14 -6.77 1.54 4.74
CA LEU A 14 -5.65 0.75 5.29
C LEU A 14 -6.05 -0.12 6.49
N ALA A 15 -7.34 -0.20 6.83
CA ALA A 15 -7.84 -1.03 7.92
C ALA A 15 -7.34 -2.50 7.85
N PRO A 16 -7.25 -3.17 6.68
CA PRO A 16 -6.73 -4.53 6.62
C PRO A 16 -5.29 -4.68 7.18
N LEU A 17 -4.44 -3.65 7.05
CA LEU A 17 -3.08 -3.68 7.58
C LEU A 17 -3.03 -3.59 9.11
N GLN A 18 -4.06 -3.04 9.75
CA GLN A 18 -4.13 -2.87 11.21
C GLN A 18 -4.26 -4.20 11.95
N THR A 19 -4.62 -5.28 11.24
CA THR A 19 -4.68 -6.65 11.78
C THR A 19 -3.29 -7.29 11.97
N LEU A 20 -2.24 -6.65 11.46
CA LEU A 20 -0.88 -7.18 11.45
C LEU A 20 -0.02 -6.54 12.55
N PRO A 21 1.08 -7.21 12.96
CA PRO A 21 2.10 -6.57 13.78
C PRO A 21 2.62 -5.28 13.11
N ALA A 22 2.82 -4.22 13.88
CA ALA A 22 3.14 -2.88 13.37
C ALA A 22 4.32 -2.84 12.38
N ALA A 23 5.37 -3.64 12.63
CA ALA A 23 6.51 -3.73 11.71
C ALA A 23 6.17 -4.39 10.37
N THR A 24 5.21 -5.32 10.34
CA THR A 24 4.72 -5.94 9.10
C THR A 24 3.79 -4.99 8.36
N ALA A 25 2.85 -4.36 9.07
CA ALA A 25 1.95 -3.35 8.50
C ALA A 25 2.74 -2.25 7.78
N ARG A 26 3.74 -1.67 8.44
CA ARG A 26 4.60 -0.61 7.87
C ARG A 26 5.30 -1.04 6.59
N ARG A 27 5.94 -2.22 6.60
CA ARG A 27 6.64 -2.75 5.42
C ARG A 27 5.70 -3.05 4.24
N LEU A 28 4.49 -3.52 4.53
CA LEU A 28 3.48 -3.76 3.48
C LEU A 28 2.90 -2.45 2.96
N GLU A 29 2.68 -1.45 3.81
CA GLU A 29 2.26 -0.10 3.40
C GLU A 29 3.32 0.56 2.49
N GLU A 30 4.60 0.51 2.88
CA GLU A 30 5.72 0.99 2.06
C GLU A 30 5.77 0.29 0.69
N THR A 31 5.54 -1.03 0.69
CA THR A 31 5.53 -1.82 -0.54
C THR A 31 4.35 -1.46 -1.44
N LEU A 32 3.16 -1.31 -0.85
CA LEU A 32 1.96 -0.89 -1.56
C LEU A 32 2.14 0.50 -2.19
N ARG A 33 2.70 1.44 -1.43
CA ARG A 33 3.00 2.79 -1.93
C ARG A 33 3.94 2.76 -3.13
N ALA A 34 5.05 2.05 -3.02
CA ALA A 34 6.01 1.93 -4.12
C ALA A 34 5.38 1.21 -5.33
N TRP A 35 4.60 0.15 -5.09
CA TRP A 35 3.90 -0.59 -6.14
C TRP A 35 2.94 0.29 -6.95
N LEU A 36 2.14 1.12 -6.27
CA LEU A 36 1.22 2.07 -6.90
C LEU A 36 1.97 3.14 -7.70
N LEU A 37 3.04 3.70 -7.13
CA LEU A 37 3.87 4.72 -7.79
C LEU A 37 4.55 4.20 -9.06
N HIS A 38 5.05 2.96 -9.03
CA HIS A 38 5.75 2.33 -10.16
C HIS A 38 4.82 1.53 -11.08
N GLN A 39 3.50 1.64 -10.91
CA GLN A 39 2.48 0.98 -11.73
C GLN A 39 2.67 -0.55 -11.81
N GLY A 40 3.11 -1.15 -10.70
CA GLY A 40 3.35 -2.59 -10.62
C GLY A 40 4.59 -3.12 -11.32
N ARG A 41 5.50 -2.25 -11.77
CA ARG A 41 6.80 -2.65 -12.32
C ARG A 41 7.70 -3.15 -11.18
N ARG A 42 7.68 -4.47 -10.95
CA ARG A 42 8.33 -5.14 -9.82
C ARG A 42 9.79 -4.73 -9.63
N ASP A 43 10.56 -4.65 -10.70
CA ASP A 43 12.00 -4.40 -10.60
C ASP A 43 12.29 -2.93 -10.23
N GLU A 44 11.42 -2.00 -10.64
CA GLU A 44 11.48 -0.60 -10.18
C GLU A 44 11.06 -0.46 -8.72
N VAL A 45 10.03 -1.19 -8.28
CA VAL A 45 9.64 -1.26 -6.86
C VAL A 45 10.77 -1.81 -6.01
N ALA A 46 11.45 -2.85 -6.50
CA ALA A 46 12.59 -3.46 -5.82
C ALA A 46 13.73 -2.47 -5.66
N ALA A 47 14.07 -1.74 -6.73
CA ALA A 47 15.06 -0.68 -6.71
C ALA A 47 14.68 0.45 -5.74
N ALA A 48 13.44 0.94 -5.79
CA ALA A 48 12.95 2.02 -4.94
C ALA A 48 12.96 1.68 -3.45
N LEU A 49 12.77 0.41 -3.10
CA LEU A 49 12.77 -0.07 -1.72
C LEU A 49 14.12 -0.66 -1.27
N PHE A 50 15.13 -0.69 -2.15
CA PHE A 50 16.42 -1.34 -1.90
C PHE A 50 16.28 -2.80 -1.43
N VAL A 51 15.39 -3.55 -2.08
CA VAL A 51 15.16 -4.98 -1.79
C VAL A 51 15.30 -5.83 -3.04
N HIS A 52 15.41 -7.14 -2.87
CA HIS A 52 15.40 -8.07 -4.00
C HIS A 52 13.98 -8.16 -4.63
N PRO A 53 13.84 -8.32 -5.96
CA PRO A 53 12.52 -8.48 -6.62
C PRO A 53 11.66 -9.63 -6.06
N GLN A 54 12.31 -10.67 -5.54
CA GLN A 54 11.62 -11.77 -4.82
C GLN A 54 10.86 -11.28 -3.59
N THR A 55 11.46 -10.36 -2.83
CA THR A 55 10.86 -9.77 -1.63
C THR A 55 9.63 -8.95 -2.00
N VAL A 56 9.70 -8.19 -3.11
CA VAL A 56 8.53 -7.48 -3.64
C VAL A 56 7.43 -8.47 -4.01
N ARG A 57 7.76 -9.55 -4.73
CA ARG A 57 6.77 -10.58 -5.10
C ARG A 57 6.08 -11.17 -3.86
N TYR A 58 6.86 -11.53 -2.85
CA TYR A 58 6.34 -12.09 -1.60
C TYR A 58 5.39 -11.10 -0.89
N ARG A 59 5.82 -9.86 -0.68
CA ARG A 59 5.01 -8.84 -0.01
C ARG A 59 3.75 -8.49 -0.81
N MET A 60 3.84 -8.45 -2.14
CA MET A 60 2.68 -8.24 -3.00
C MET A 60 1.68 -9.39 -2.95
N SER A 61 2.12 -10.63 -2.73
CA SER A 61 1.20 -11.76 -2.50
C SER A 61 0.46 -11.61 -1.17
N GLN A 62 1.13 -11.14 -0.12
CA GLN A 62 0.45 -10.82 1.16
C GLN A 62 -0.56 -9.67 0.99
N LEU A 63 -0.17 -8.61 0.27
CA LEU A 63 -1.08 -7.49 -0.02
C LEU A 63 -2.33 -7.96 -0.79
N ARG A 64 -2.19 -8.85 -1.77
CA ARG A 64 -3.35 -9.42 -2.49
C ARG A 64 -4.26 -10.30 -1.63
N GLN A 65 -3.76 -10.88 -0.54
CA GLN A 65 -4.60 -11.59 0.42
C GLN A 65 -5.42 -10.63 1.29
N LEU A 66 -4.86 -9.47 1.63
CA LEU A 66 -5.51 -8.44 2.43
C LEU A 66 -6.43 -7.53 1.60
N PHE A 67 -6.09 -7.34 0.33
CA PHE A 67 -6.78 -6.51 -0.64
C PHE A 67 -7.10 -7.36 -1.88
N PRO A 68 -8.14 -8.19 -1.85
CA PRO A 68 -8.49 -9.06 -2.98
C PRO A 68 -8.81 -8.26 -4.26
N ASP A 69 -9.37 -7.06 -4.11
CA ASP A 69 -9.77 -6.18 -5.22
C ASP A 69 -8.71 -5.17 -5.63
N LEU A 70 -7.43 -5.42 -5.30
CA LEU A 70 -6.31 -4.51 -5.56
C LEU A 70 -6.10 -4.17 -7.05
N ALA A 71 -6.68 -4.94 -7.97
CA ALA A 71 -6.66 -4.68 -9.41
C ALA A 71 -7.81 -3.77 -9.88
N SER A 72 -8.82 -3.52 -9.04
CA SER A 72 -9.95 -2.67 -9.43
C SER A 72 -9.53 -1.19 -9.47
N PRO A 73 -9.99 -0.41 -10.47
CA PRO A 73 -9.66 1.02 -10.55
C PRO A 73 -10.07 1.81 -9.30
N HIS A 74 -11.21 1.45 -8.70
CA HIS A 74 -11.70 2.08 -7.48
C HIS A 74 -10.74 1.84 -6.30
N GLN A 75 -10.33 0.59 -6.07
CA GLN A 75 -9.40 0.25 -4.99
C GLN A 75 -8.03 0.90 -5.21
N VAL A 76 -7.55 0.94 -6.46
CA VAL A 76 -6.28 1.61 -6.80
C VAL A 76 -6.36 3.10 -6.47
N LEU A 77 -7.45 3.78 -6.83
CA LEU A 77 -7.65 5.19 -6.51
C LEU A 77 -7.68 5.42 -4.99
N GLU A 78 -8.50 4.66 -4.27
CA GLU A 78 -8.65 4.78 -2.82
C GLU A 78 -7.32 4.57 -2.08
N LEU A 79 -6.58 3.51 -2.44
CA LEU A 79 -5.28 3.23 -1.83
C LEU A 79 -4.21 4.26 -2.24
N THR A 80 -4.24 4.76 -3.48
CA THR A 80 -3.32 5.82 -3.93
C THR A 80 -3.50 7.09 -3.10
N LEU A 81 -4.75 7.48 -2.83
CA LEU A 81 -5.05 8.60 -1.93
C LEU A 81 -4.54 8.29 -0.52
N ALA A 82 -4.89 7.13 0.03
CA ALA A 82 -4.54 6.73 1.40
C ALA A 82 -3.03 6.69 1.69
N VAL A 83 -2.20 6.24 0.75
CA VAL A 83 -0.72 6.17 0.91
C VAL A 83 0.02 7.39 0.36
N GLY A 84 -0.66 8.23 -0.41
CA GLY A 84 -0.08 9.37 -1.13
C GLY A 84 0.14 10.61 -0.27
N LEU A 85 -0.73 10.86 0.70
CA LEU A 85 -0.67 12.04 1.56
C LEU A 85 -0.22 11.63 2.97
N ARG A 86 0.90 12.20 3.42
CA ARG A 86 1.29 12.11 4.84
C ARG A 86 0.46 13.13 5.61
N VAL A 87 -0.42 12.65 6.48
CA VAL A 87 -1.02 13.52 7.50
C VAL A 87 0.11 13.97 8.41
N SER A 88 0.30 15.29 8.52
CA SER A 88 1.35 15.93 9.32
C SER A 88 0.97 15.95 10.80
#